data_AF-A0A7X6D086-F1
#
_entry.id   AF-A0A7X6D086-F1
#
_cell.length_a   1.000
_cell.length_b   1.000
_cell.length_c   1.000
_cell.angle_alpha   90.00
_cell.angle_beta   90.00
_cell.angle_gamma   90.00
#
_symmetry.space_group_name_H-M   'P 1'
#
loop_
_entity.id
_entity.type
_entity.pdbx_description
1 polymer ?
#
loop_
_entity_poly.entity_id
_entity_poly.type
_entity_poly.pdbx_seq_one_letter_code
_entity_poly.pdbx_strand_id
1 'polypeptide(L)'
;MSDQTEWRDLQVALRTASDIAFDQEIPSGEQADVLVDALRRAQSAALALAAGPGTTGCRVHPHGAVDPLHGDKEDPLPPGWGKCLLCNDRRRRAATNRRGAATSRRGMR
;
A
#
# COMPACT_ATOMS: atom_id res chain seq x y z
N MET A 1 8.50 -2.41 7.08
CA MET A 1 8.59 -1.44 8.18
C MET A 1 7.23 -0.83 8.49
N SER A 2 6.37 -0.55 7.49
CA SER A 2 4.98 -0.08 7.71
C SER A 2 4.18 -1.00 8.63
N ASP A 3 4.11 -2.30 8.35
CA ASP A 3 3.22 -3.23 9.08
C ASP A 3 3.54 -3.34 10.58
N GLN A 4 4.80 -3.18 10.97
CA GLN A 4 5.23 -3.16 12.38
C GLN A 4 4.86 -1.86 13.09
N THR A 5 4.76 -0.75 12.36
CA THR A 5 4.26 0.52 12.87
C THR A 5 2.74 0.44 13.02
N GLU A 6 2.01 0.02 11.97
CA GLU A 6 0.55 -0.16 12.03
C GLU A 6 0.13 -1.13 13.16
N TRP A 7 0.90 -2.21 13.36
CA TRP A 7 0.65 -3.13 14.47
C TRP A 7 0.80 -2.47 15.85
N ARG A 8 1.84 -1.66 16.05
CA ARG A 8 2.03 -0.93 17.32
C ARG A 8 0.96 0.12 17.52
N ASP A 9 0.58 0.84 16.47
CA ASP A 9 -0.45 1.87 16.53
C ASP A 9 -1.81 1.26 16.88
N LEU A 10 -2.14 0.11 16.30
CA LEU A 10 -3.32 -0.68 16.68
C LEU A 10 -3.29 -1.07 18.16
N GLN A 11 -2.17 -1.59 18.65
CA GLN A 11 -2.02 -2.00 20.05
C GLN A 11 -2.20 -0.84 21.03
N VAL A 12 -1.61 0.32 20.74
CA VAL A 12 -1.72 1.51 21.59
C VAL A 12 -3.17 2.03 21.60
N ALA A 13 -3.79 2.14 20.43
CA ALA A 13 -5.14 2.64 20.31
C ALA A 13 -6.18 1.75 21.03
N LEU A 14 -6.06 0.43 20.89
CA LEU A 14 -6.93 -0.52 21.59
C LEU A 14 -6.74 -0.50 23.11
N ARG A 15 -5.51 -0.27 23.59
CA ARG A 15 -5.24 -0.16 25.02
C ARG A 15 -5.93 1.08 25.60
N THR A 16 -5.77 2.24 24.98
CA THR A 16 -6.48 3.46 25.39
C THR A 16 -8.00 3.28 25.38
N ALA A 17 -8.55 2.66 24.33
CA ALA A 17 -9.98 2.40 24.26
C ALA A 17 -10.46 1.45 25.37
N SER A 18 -9.68 0.42 25.69
CA SER A 18 -9.99 -0.54 26.76
C SER A 18 -9.94 0.13 28.14
N ASP A 19 -8.91 0.95 28.39
CA ASP A 19 -8.75 1.66 29.67
C ASP A 19 -9.95 2.58 29.96
N ILE A 20 -10.50 3.24 28.94
CA ILE A 20 -11.70 4.10 29.09
C ILE A 20 -12.99 3.27 29.17
N ALA A 21 -13.14 2.23 28.33
CA ALA A 21 -14.38 1.47 28.23
C ALA A 21 -14.64 0.56 29.44
N PHE A 22 -13.58 0.11 30.12
CA PHE A 22 -13.66 -0.75 31.29
C PHE A 22 -13.45 -0.01 32.61
N ASP A 23 -13.47 1.33 32.58
CA ASP A 23 -13.59 2.11 33.80
C ASP A 23 -14.95 1.85 34.48
N GLN A 24 -15.03 1.98 35.80
CA GLN A 24 -16.25 1.67 36.57
C GLN A 24 -17.33 2.77 36.46
N GLU A 25 -17.02 3.88 35.81
CA GLU A 25 -17.88 5.03 35.63
C GLU A 25 -18.21 5.26 34.14
N ILE A 26 -19.37 5.86 33.86
CA ILE A 26 -19.72 6.24 32.49
C ILE A 26 -18.76 7.36 32.05
N PRO A 27 -18.11 7.25 30.86
CA PRO A 27 -17.18 8.28 30.39
C PRO A 27 -17.84 9.66 30.35
N SER A 28 -17.16 10.67 30.89
CA SER A 28 -17.50 12.06 30.67
C SER A 28 -17.41 12.43 29.17
N GLY A 29 -17.95 13.59 28.77
CA GLY A 29 -17.94 14.01 27.36
C GLY A 29 -16.54 14.01 26.73
N GLU A 30 -15.54 14.50 27.45
CA GLU A 30 -14.15 14.51 27.00
C GLU A 30 -13.56 13.08 26.91
N GLN A 31 -13.84 12.23 27.89
CA GLN A 31 -13.40 10.82 27.85
C GLN A 31 -14.07 10.06 26.70
N ALA A 32 -15.33 10.36 26.38
CA ALA A 32 -16.03 9.80 25.23
C ALA A 32 -15.39 10.24 23.90
N ASP A 33 -14.95 11.49 23.79
CA ASP A 33 -14.23 11.97 22.61
C ASP A 33 -12.88 11.26 22.43
N VAL A 34 -12.13 11.08 23.51
CA VAL A 34 -10.87 10.31 23.50
C VAL A 34 -11.11 8.85 23.11
N LEU A 35 -12.17 8.23 23.63
CA LEU A 35 -12.56 6.87 23.28
C LEU A 35 -12.89 6.76 21.78
N VAL A 36 -13.65 7.70 21.24
CA VAL A 36 -13.99 7.74 19.81
C VAL A 36 -12.73 7.90 18.95
N ASP A 37 -11.81 8.77 19.32
CA ASP A 37 -10.54 8.93 18.59
C ASP A 37 -9.69 7.66 18.63
N ALA A 38 -9.56 7.04 19.80
CA ALA A 38 -8.84 5.77 19.97
C ALA A 38 -9.43 4.66 19.09
N LEU A 39 -10.76 4.53 19.04
CA LEU A 39 -11.44 3.55 18.20
C LEU A 39 -11.23 3.82 16.70
N ARG A 40 -11.25 5.09 16.26
CA ARG A 40 -10.96 5.43 14.85
C ARG A 40 -9.52 5.10 14.45
N ARG A 41 -8.56 5.38 15.34
CA ARG A 41 -7.15 5.03 15.11
C ARG A 41 -6.96 3.52 15.03
N ALA A 42 -7.56 2.77 15.96
CA ALA A 42 -7.55 1.31 15.92
C ALA A 42 -8.15 0.76 14.62
N GLN A 43 -9.32 1.27 14.21
CA GLN A 43 -9.95 0.89 12.94
C GLN A 43 -9.04 1.17 11.74
N SER A 44 -8.42 2.36 11.69
CA SER A 44 -7.55 2.75 10.58
C SER A 44 -6.31 1.85 10.47
N ALA A 45 -5.65 1.57 11.59
CA ALA A 45 -4.49 0.68 11.64
C ALA A 45 -4.87 -0.77 11.28
N ALA A 46 -6.04 -1.26 11.74
CA ALA A 46 -6.55 -2.56 11.37
C ALA A 46 -6.87 -2.66 9.87
N LEU A 47 -7.43 -1.61 9.27
CA LEU A 47 -7.67 -1.53 7.83
C LEU A 47 -6.34 -1.53 7.05
N ALA A 48 -5.31 -0.82 7.52
CA ALA A 48 -3.99 -0.81 6.91
C ALA A 48 -3.32 -2.20 6.95
N LEU A 49 -3.45 -2.93 8.06
CA LEU A 49 -2.99 -4.31 8.19
C LEU A 49 -3.78 -5.26 7.29
N ALA A 50 -5.11 -5.12 7.22
CA ALA A 50 -5.99 -5.94 6.39
C ALA A 50 -5.76 -5.70 4.89
N ALA A 51 -5.38 -4.47 4.51
CA ALA A 51 -4.99 -4.11 3.15
C ALA A 51 -3.78 -4.93 2.65
N GLY A 52 -2.96 -5.45 3.56
CA GLY A 52 -1.75 -6.21 3.26
C GLY A 52 -0.74 -5.41 2.42
N PRO A 53 0.32 -6.04 1.91
CA PRO A 53 1.12 -5.43 0.85
C PRO A 53 0.23 -5.45 -0.39
N GLY A 54 -0.54 -4.37 -0.62
CA GLY A 54 -1.77 -4.32 -1.45
C GLY A 54 -1.79 -5.12 -2.76
N THR A 55 -2.92 -5.14 -3.47
CA THR A 55 -3.18 -6.04 -4.62
C THR A 55 -2.03 -6.24 -5.64
N THR A 56 -1.11 -5.29 -5.79
CA THR A 56 0.07 -5.39 -6.66
C THR A 56 1.35 -5.95 -6.01
N GLY A 57 1.44 -6.06 -4.68
CA GLY A 57 2.65 -6.44 -3.94
C GLY A 57 3.82 -5.48 -4.12
N CYS A 58 3.60 -4.26 -4.63
CA CYS A 58 4.64 -3.26 -4.86
C CYS A 58 4.91 -2.43 -3.61
N ARG A 59 6.18 -2.22 -3.26
CA ARG A 59 6.59 -1.33 -2.14
C ARG A 59 6.30 0.15 -2.40
N VAL A 60 6.22 0.56 -3.67
CA VAL A 60 5.99 1.95 -4.08
C VAL A 60 4.51 2.23 -4.32
N HIS A 61 3.78 1.26 -4.86
CA HIS A 61 2.36 1.40 -5.17
C HIS A 61 1.57 0.16 -4.69
N PRO A 62 1.47 -0.07 -3.37
CA PRO A 62 0.85 -1.28 -2.83
C PRO A 62 -0.57 -1.48 -3.40
N HIS A 63 -1.36 -0.40 -3.46
CA HIS A 63 -2.74 -0.39 -4.01
C HIS A 63 -2.83 0.13 -5.46
N GLY A 64 -1.74 0.08 -6.22
CA GLY A 64 -1.78 0.47 -7.63
C GLY A 64 -2.70 -0.43 -8.48
N ALA A 65 -2.95 -0.03 -9.73
CA ALA A 65 -3.62 -0.91 -10.67
C ALA A 65 -2.77 -2.17 -10.94
N VAL A 66 -3.43 -3.33 -10.99
CA VAL A 66 -2.78 -4.59 -11.40
C VAL A 66 -2.61 -4.58 -12.92
N ASP A 67 -1.43 -4.97 -13.38
CA ASP A 67 -1.12 -5.07 -14.81
C ASP A 67 -1.92 -6.22 -15.44
N PRO A 68 -2.73 -5.97 -16.49
CA PRO A 68 -3.56 -7.00 -17.09
C PRO A 68 -2.75 -8.13 -17.74
N LEU A 69 -1.48 -7.88 -18.12
CA LEU A 69 -0.59 -8.92 -18.65
C LEU A 69 -0.04 -9.84 -17.55
N HIS A 70 -0.27 -9.52 -16.27
CA HIS A 70 0.19 -10.35 -15.18
C HIS A 70 -0.66 -11.62 -15.06
N GLY A 71 -0.10 -12.74 -15.50
CA GLY A 71 -0.79 -14.03 -15.54
C GLY A 71 -1.47 -14.34 -16.87
N ASP A 72 -1.35 -13.45 -17.86
CA ASP A 72 -1.68 -13.74 -19.25
C ASP A 72 -0.71 -14.81 -19.80
N LYS A 73 -1.25 -15.85 -20.43
CA LYS A 73 -0.47 -16.96 -20.99
C LYS A 73 -0.05 -16.70 -22.42
N GLU A 74 -0.82 -15.90 -23.15
CA GLU A 74 -0.58 -15.58 -24.56
C GLU A 74 0.38 -14.39 -24.69
N ASP A 75 0.30 -13.42 -23.77
CA ASP A 75 1.24 -12.28 -23.69
C ASP A 75 1.76 -12.07 -22.26
N PRO A 76 2.63 -12.98 -21.75
CA PRO A 76 3.12 -12.89 -20.39
C PRO A 76 4.08 -11.71 -20.18
N LEU A 77 4.01 -11.11 -19.00
CA LEU A 77 5.01 -10.14 -18.57
C LEU A 77 6.44 -10.72 -18.62
N PRO A 78 7.45 -9.90 -19.00
CA PRO A 78 8.83 -10.36 -19.01
C PRO A 78 9.31 -10.80 -17.61
N PRO A 79 10.31 -11.70 -17.54
CA PRO A 79 10.90 -12.12 -16.27
C PRO A 79 11.35 -10.92 -15.40
N GLY A 80 11.01 -10.96 -14.10
CA GLY A 80 11.34 -9.90 -13.14
C GLY A 80 10.38 -8.70 -13.12
N TRP A 81 9.27 -8.78 -13.86
CA TRP A 81 8.17 -7.81 -13.79
C TRP A 81 7.11 -8.27 -12.78
N GLY A 82 6.58 -7.30 -12.03
CA GLY A 82 5.61 -7.56 -10.97
C GLY A 82 4.18 -7.28 -11.43
N LYS A 83 3.24 -7.33 -10.49
CA LYS A 83 1.81 -7.04 -10.72
C LYS A 83 1.50 -5.56 -10.91
N CYS A 84 2.41 -4.65 -10.57
CA CYS A 84 2.11 -3.22 -10.53
C CYS A 84 2.18 -2.57 -11.92
N LEU A 85 1.03 -2.16 -12.45
CA LEU A 85 0.91 -1.51 -13.76
C LEU A 85 1.75 -0.22 -13.84
N LEU A 86 1.75 0.62 -12.79
CA LEU A 86 2.48 1.88 -12.77
C LEU A 86 4.01 1.69 -12.88
N CYS A 87 4.54 0.70 -12.17
CA CYS A 87 5.96 0.37 -12.25
C CYS A 87 6.32 -0.24 -13.60
N ASN A 88 5.46 -1.10 -14.13
CA ASN A 88 5.63 -1.72 -15.43
C ASN A 88 5.59 -0.68 -16.56
N ASP A 89 4.64 0.26 -16.52
CA ASP A 89 4.55 1.37 -17.48
C ASP A 89 5.78 2.27 -17.47
N ARG A 90 6.32 2.60 -16.30
CA ARG A 90 7.59 3.33 -16.21
C ARG A 90 8.72 2.56 -16.90
N ARG A 91 8.80 1.23 -16.72
CA ARG A 91 9.78 0.38 -17.40
C ARG A 91 9.55 0.33 -18.91
N ARG A 92 8.29 0.20 -19.38
CA ARG A 92 7.92 0.24 -20.81
C ARG A 92 8.41 1.53 -21.46
N ARG A 93 8.09 2.68 -20.86
CA ARG A 93 8.53 4.00 -21.35
C ARG A 93 10.05 4.12 -21.42
N ALA A 94 10.75 3.65 -20.38
CA ALA A 94 12.22 3.65 -20.36
C ALA A 94 12.82 2.76 -21.46
N ALA A 95 12.21 1.61 -21.78
CA ALA A 95 12.65 0.72 -22.83
C ALA A 95 12.42 1.32 -24.24
N THR A 96 11.25 1.91 -24.48
CA THR A 96 10.93 2.60 -25.75
C THR A 96 11.92 3.74 -26.01
N ASN A 97 12.24 4.53 -24.98
CA ASN A 97 13.17 5.65 -25.12
C ASN A 97 14.60 5.20 -25.48
N ARG A 98 15.07 4.07 -24.92
CA ARG A 98 16.39 3.48 -25.28
C ARG A 98 16.42 2.97 -26.73
N ARG A 99 15.32 2.36 -27.21
CA ARG A 99 15.24 1.89 -28.60
C ARG A 99 15.24 3.07 -29.59
N GLY A 100 14.49 4.13 -29.32
CA GLY A 100 14.51 5.36 -30.13
C GLY A 100 15.90 6.01 -30.20
N ALA A 101 16.62 6.05 -29.07
CA ALA A 101 17.99 6.58 -29.02
C ALA A 101 19.00 5.70 -29.78
N ALA A 102 18.84 4.37 -29.76
CA ALA A 102 19.69 3.45 -30.50
C ALA A 102 19.48 3.54 -32.02
N THR A 103 18.23 3.73 -32.47
CA THR A 103 17.90 3.92 -33.89
C THR A 103 18.42 5.26 -34.41
N SER A 104 18.28 6.34 -33.61
CA SER A 104 18.82 7.66 -33.96
C SER A 104 20.34 7.66 -34.14
N ARG A 105 21.09 6.92 -33.31
CA ARG A 105 22.56 6.80 -33.44
C ARG A 105 23.03 5.97 -34.64
N ARG A 106 22.19 5.08 -35.19
CA ARG A 106 22.55 4.23 -36.33
C ARG A 106 22.33 4.92 -37.68
N GLY A 107 21.45 5.92 -37.75
CA GLY A 107 21.18 6.71 -38.96
C GLY A 107 22.10 7.93 -39.15
N MET A 108 23.08 8.15 -38.26
CA MET A 108 24.03 9.26 -38.30
C MET A 108 25.45 8.82 -38.69
N ARG A 109 25.58 7.62 -39.27
CA ARG A 109 26.83 7.09 -39.85
C ARG A 109 26.68 6.87 -41.34
#